data_AF-A0A3T1CY30-F1
#
_entry.id   AF-A0A3T1CY30-F1
#
_cell.length_a   1.000
_cell.length_b   1.000
_cell.length_c   1.000
_cell.angle_alpha   90.00
_cell.angle_beta   90.00
_cell.angle_gamma   90.00
#
_symmetry.space_group_name_H-M   'P 1'
#
loop_
_entity.id
_entity.type
_entity.pdbx_description
1 polymer ?
#
loop_
_entity_poly.entity_id
_entity_poly.type
_entity_poly.pdbx_seq_one_letter_code
_entity_poly.pdbx_strand_id
1 'polypeptide(L)' 'MTTNKTAFIAQLSKSVQDAIKTDLRLALIDTDLTAEEQETALQDAMDSRLCDLSDTIDISNYI' A
#
# COMPACT_ATOMS: atom_id res chain seq x y z
N MET A 1 -7.21 16.59 -11.89
CA MET A 1 -6.12 15.66 -12.22
C MET A 1 -5.51 15.22 -10.91
N THR A 2 -5.87 14.04 -10.42
CA THR A 2 -5.44 13.54 -9.10
C THR A 2 -3.97 13.13 -9.17
N THR A 3 -3.10 14.00 -8.67
CA THR A 3 -1.62 13.90 -8.71
C THR A 3 -1.04 12.77 -7.88
N ASN A 4 -1.83 12.16 -6.99
CA ASN A 4 -1.32 11.19 -6.01
C ASN A 4 -1.16 9.77 -6.57
N LYS A 5 -1.82 9.41 -7.69
CA LYS A 5 -1.68 8.04 -8.26
C LYS A 5 -0.24 7.67 -8.60
N THR A 6 0.52 8.61 -9.14
CA THR A 6 1.92 8.40 -9.53
C THR A 6 2.90 8.75 -8.44
N ALA A 7 2.42 9.24 -7.29
CA ALA A 7 3.29 9.54 -6.15
C ALA A 7 3.76 8.23 -5.51
N PHE A 8 5.02 8.22 -5.10
CA PHE A 8 5.51 7.20 -4.20
C PHE A 8 4.77 7.32 -2.87
N ILE A 9 4.47 6.20 -2.23
CA ILE A 9 3.74 6.20 -0.95
C ILE A 9 4.51 7.00 0.11
N ALA A 10 5.85 6.93 0.09
CA ALA A 10 6.74 7.73 0.94
C ALA A 10 6.57 9.27 0.78
N GLN A 11 6.02 9.75 -0.34
CA GLN A 11 5.76 11.16 -0.61
C GLN A 11 4.38 11.62 -0.10
N LEU A 12 3.50 10.68 0.30
CA LEU A 12 2.19 10.98 0.84
C LEU A 12 2.29 11.43 2.30
N SER A 13 1.23 12.06 2.82
CA SER A 13 1.19 12.43 4.24
C SER A 13 1.30 11.20 5.15
N LYS A 14 1.85 11.37 6.36
CA LYS A 14 2.01 10.27 7.31
C LYS A 14 0.68 9.56 7.61
N SER A 15 -0.41 10.31 7.73
CA SER A 15 -1.75 9.76 7.91
C SER A 15 -2.19 8.85 6.76
N VAL A 16 -1.85 9.21 5.52
CA VAL A 16 -2.18 8.40 4.34
C VAL A 16 -1.29 7.16 4.26
N GLN A 17 0.01 7.29 4.58
CA GLN A 17 0.91 6.15 4.66
C GLN A 17 0.45 5.12 5.71
N ASP A 18 0.02 5.58 6.88
CA ASP A 18 -0.45 4.69 7.96
C ASP A 18 -1.77 3.99 7.59
N ALA A 19 -2.66 4.67 6.86
CA ALA A 19 -3.88 4.08 6.32
C ALA A 19 -3.56 3.00 5.26
N ILE A 20 -2.73 3.32 4.27
CA ILE A 20 -2.26 2.37 3.25
C ILE A 20 -1.60 1.15 3.90
N LYS A 21 -0.73 1.36 4.89
CA LYS A 21 -0.07 0.26 5.62
C LYS A 21 -1.06 -0.66 6.32
N THR A 22 -2.13 -0.09 6.86
CA THR A 22 -3.19 -0.87 7.54
C THR A 22 -3.95 -1.72 6.54
N ASP A 23 -4.36 -1.12 5.42
CA ASP A 23 -5.09 -1.83 4.36
C ASP A 23 -4.23 -2.94 3.72
N LEU A 24 -2.95 -2.66 3.45
CA LEU A 24 -2.01 -3.67 2.95
C LEU A 24 -1.84 -4.83 3.92
N ARG A 25 -1.71 -4.56 5.22
CA ARG A 25 -1.64 -5.62 6.25
C ARG A 25 -2.89 -6.49 6.25
N LEU A 26 -4.07 -5.89 6.12
CA LEU A 26 -5.32 -6.64 6.02
C LEU A 26 -5.37 -7.48 4.75
N ALA A 27 -5.00 -6.92 3.60
CA ALA A 27 -4.95 -7.63 2.33
C ALA A 27 -3.96 -8.81 2.34
N LEU A 28 -2.82 -8.66 3.03
CA LEU A 28 -1.80 -9.69 3.13
C LEU A 28 -2.15 -10.82 4.13
N ILE A 29 -3.02 -10.57 5.12
CA ILE A 29 -3.47 -11.62 6.05
C ILE A 29 -4.25 -12.71 5.33
N ASP A 30 -5.00 -12.36 4.28
CA ASP A 30 -5.82 -13.29 3.50
C ASP A 30 -5.01 -14.06 2.43
N THR A 31 -3.67 -13.95 2.46
CA THR A 31 -2.77 -14.68 1.56
C THR A 31 -2.16 -15.89 2.24
N ASP A 32 -1.78 -16.90 1.45
CA ASP A 32 -1.04 -18.09 1.92
C ASP A 32 0.44 -17.78 2.25
N LEU A 33 0.82 -16.51 2.40
CA LEU A 33 2.18 -16.08 2.73
C LEU A 33 2.49 -16.31 4.21
N THR A 34 3.73 -16.69 4.49
CA THR A 34 4.26 -16.71 5.85
C THR A 34 4.41 -15.29 6.41
N ALA A 35 4.52 -15.15 7.74
CA ALA A 35 4.68 -13.84 8.36
C ALA A 35 5.92 -13.04 7.84
N GLU A 36 7.00 -13.73 7.48
CA GLU A 36 8.20 -13.11 6.91
C GLU A 36 7.98 -12.60 5.48
N GLU A 37 7.27 -13.38 4.67
CA GLU A 37 6.89 -13.00 3.31
C GLU A 37 5.86 -11.85 3.33
N GLN A 38 4.93 -11.84 4.29
CA GLN A 38 3.99 -10.75 4.48
C GLN A 38 4.70 -9.44 4.84
N GLU A 39 5.69 -9.46 5.73
CA GLU A 39 6.44 -8.24 6.07
C GLU A 39 7.27 -7.76 4.88
N THR A 40 7.88 -8.67 4.11
CA THR A 40 8.62 -8.33 2.88
C THR A 40 7.70 -7.69 1.84
N ALA A 41 6.56 -8.33 1.55
CA ALA A 41 5.57 -7.82 0.61
C ALA A 41 4.99 -6.47 1.06
N LEU A 42 4.79 -6.26 2.36
CA LEU A 42 4.37 -4.98 2.92
C LEU A 42 5.42 -3.90 2.69
N GLN A 43 6.70 -4.22 2.90
CA GLN A 43 7.80 -3.28 2.74
C GLN A 43 7.97 -2.86 1.27
N ASP A 44 7.96 -3.84 0.36
CA ASP A 44 7.99 -3.62 -1.09
C ASP A 44 6.80 -2.78 -1.56
N ALA A 45 5.60 -3.08 -1.06
CA ALA A 45 4.40 -2.32 -1.35
C ALA A 45 4.52 -0.87 -0.86
N MET A 46 5.07 -0.62 0.33
CA MET A 46 5.25 0.73 0.88
C MET A 46 6.32 1.56 0.16
N ASP A 47 7.27 0.91 -0.53
CA ASP A 47 8.28 1.56 -1.37
C ASP A 47 7.81 1.81 -2.82
N SER A 48 6.63 1.31 -3.17
CA SER A 48 6.02 1.44 -4.51
C SER A 48 5.22 2.74 -4.70
N ARG A 49 4.66 2.93 -5.90
CA ARG A 49 3.71 4.02 -6.17
C ARG A 49 2.31 3.59 -5.79
N LEU A 50 1.48 4.56 -5.40
CA LEU A 50 0.09 4.29 -5.04
C LEU A 50 -0.66 3.52 -6.15
N CYS A 51 -0.44 3.83 -7.43
CA CYS A 51 -1.08 3.12 -8.54
C CYS A 51 -0.72 1.64 -8.63
N ASP A 52 0.47 1.25 -8.16
CA ASP A 52 0.96 -0.11 -8.24
C ASP A 52 0.20 -1.03 -7.26
N LEU A 53 -0.46 -0.44 -6.26
CA LEU A 53 -1.27 -1.16 -5.27
C LEU A 53 -2.73 -1.38 -5.69
N SER A 54 -3.13 -0.93 -6.88
CA SER A 54 -4.55 -1.00 -7.31
C SER A 54 -5.09 -2.42 -7.47
N ASP A 55 -4.22 -3.41 -7.61
CA ASP A 55 -4.59 -4.84 -7.64
C ASP A 55 -4.72 -5.44 -6.23
N THR A 56 -4.23 -4.75 -5.20
CA THR A 56 -4.18 -5.24 -3.82
C THR A 56 -5.17 -4.51 -2.90
N ILE A 57 -5.31 -3.19 -3.04
CA ILE A 57 -6.19 -2.35 -2.20
C ILE A 57 -6.96 -1.35 -3.07
N ASP A 58 -8.11 -0.87 -2.58
CA ASP A 58 -8.83 0.22 -3.24
C ASP A 58 -8.13 1.56 -3.03
N ILE A 59 -7.33 1.93 -4.02
CA ILE A 59 -6.55 3.17 -3.98
C ILE A 59 -7.40 4.43 -4.10
N SER A 60 -8.68 4.32 -4.49
CA SER A 60 -9.61 5.45 -4.66
C SER A 60 -9.80 6.27 -3.39
N ASN A 61 -9.55 5.66 -2.23
CA ASN A 61 -9.62 6.30 -0.92
C ASN A 61 -8.46 7.26 -0.63
N TYR A 62 -7.42 7.28 -1.47
CA TYR A 62 -6.16 7.99 -1.23
C TYR A 62 -5.82 9.06 -2.28
N ILE A 63 -6.73 9.33 -3.22
CA ILE A 63 -6.48 10.14 -4.41
C ILE A 63 -7.22 11.49 -4.42
#